data_AF-A0A336LH62-F1
#
_entry.id   AF-A0A336LH62-F1
#
_cell.length_a   1.000
_cell.length_b   1.000
_cell.length_c   1.000
_cell.angle_alpha   90.00
_cell.angle_beta   90.00
_cell.angle_gamma   90.00
#
_symmetry.space_group_name_H-M   'P 1'
#
loop_
_entity.id
_entity.type
_entity.pdbx_description
1 polymer ?
#
loop_
_entity_poly.entity_id
_entity_poly.type
_entity_poly.pdbx_seq_one_letter_code
_entity_poly.pdbx_strand_id
1 'polypeptide(L)'
;MHCPENYDCVRCLFHFFDIGEPIDERGPIETTKSAAIHAEAPEFVEMYVEQEILVPGIKVVDMLAPYAKGVKIGLFGVAGVGKTVLIMELINNIAKAHGGYSVFAGVGERTREGNDLYNEMIESGVISLRQNIKGSSCIRSNK
;
A
#
# COMPACT_ATOMS: atom_id res chain seq x y z
N MET A 1 -5.86 -20.69 -2.51
CA MET A 1 -5.39 -19.80 -1.43
C MET A 1 -6.29 -18.57 -1.44
N HIS A 2 -6.92 -18.24 -0.31
CA HIS A 2 -7.83 -17.09 -0.20
C HIS A 2 -7.25 -16.10 0.81
N CYS A 3 -7.18 -14.82 0.44
CA CYS A 3 -6.75 -13.73 1.29
C CYS A 3 -7.99 -12.96 1.78
N PRO A 4 -8.08 -12.61 3.07
CA PRO A 4 -9.19 -11.83 3.60
C PRO A 4 -9.26 -10.43 2.95
N GLU A 5 -10.46 -10.02 2.54
CA GLU A 5 -10.76 -8.70 1.96
C GLU A 5 -11.41 -7.79 3.02
N ASN A 6 -10.64 -6.95 3.70
CA ASN A 6 -11.18 -5.88 4.53
C ASN A 6 -10.23 -4.69 4.67
N TYR A 7 -10.77 -3.52 5.04
CA TYR A 7 -10.04 -2.29 5.35
C TYR A 7 -9.06 -2.46 6.51
N ASP A 8 -9.33 -3.38 7.44
CA ASP A 8 -8.41 -3.72 8.53
C ASP A 8 -7.17 -4.48 8.02
N CYS A 9 -7.26 -5.20 6.90
CA CYS A 9 -6.09 -5.84 6.28
C CYS A 9 -5.04 -4.81 5.83
N VAL A 10 -5.44 -3.59 5.46
CA VAL A 10 -4.50 -2.55 4.97
C VAL A 10 -3.53 -2.08 6.07
N ARG A 11 -3.82 -2.38 7.34
CA ARG A 11 -3.02 -1.95 8.50
C ARG A 11 -2.13 -3.04 9.09
N CYS A 12 -2.34 -4.30 8.68
CA CYS A 12 -1.66 -5.45 9.25
C CYS A 12 -0.45 -5.85 8.40
N LEU A 13 0.61 -6.30 9.07
CA LEU A 13 1.74 -6.94 8.42
C LEU A 13 1.38 -8.41 8.19
N PHE A 14 1.51 -8.87 6.94
CA PHE A 14 1.24 -10.26 6.57
C PHE A 14 2.50 -10.99 6.18
N HIS A 15 2.55 -12.27 6.55
CA HIS A 15 3.52 -13.18 5.97
C HIS A 15 2.88 -13.93 4.79
N PHE A 16 3.53 -13.88 3.62
CA PHE A 16 2.99 -14.50 2.40
C PHE A 16 2.83 -16.03 2.53
N PHE A 17 3.70 -16.68 3.32
CA PHE A 17 3.65 -18.14 3.52
C PHE A 17 2.50 -18.57 4.43
N ASP A 18 2.07 -17.71 5.36
CA ASP A 18 0.98 -17.98 6.31
C ASP A 18 -0.38 -17.45 5.81
N ILE A 19 -0.57 -17.37 4.49
CA ILE A 19 -1.89 -17.19 3.84
C ILE A 19 -2.69 -16.00 4.41
N GLY A 20 -2.00 -14.91 4.76
CA GLY A 20 -2.65 -13.71 5.29
C GLY A 20 -3.00 -13.77 6.77
N GLU A 21 -2.33 -14.61 7.57
CA GLU A 21 -2.35 -14.45 9.03
C GLU A 21 -1.54 -13.19 9.44
N PRO A 22 -2.11 -12.34 10.31
CA PRO A 22 -1.42 -11.16 10.78
C PRO A 22 -0.28 -11.54 11.72
N ILE A 23 0.92 -11.01 11.46
CA ILE A 23 2.11 -11.20 12.30
C ILE A 23 2.41 -9.99 13.19
N ASP A 24 1.48 -9.03 13.27
CA ASP A 24 1.61 -7.80 14.05
C ASP A 24 1.11 -7.92 15.50
N GLU A 25 0.77 -9.13 15.93
CA GLU A 25 0.24 -9.46 17.27
C GLU A 25 -1.03 -8.67 17.65
N ARG A 26 -1.78 -8.14 16.67
CA ARG A 26 -2.98 -7.30 16.92
C ARG A 26 -4.29 -8.06 16.98
N GLY A 27 -4.21 -9.39 17.04
CA GLY A 27 -5.36 -10.27 17.05
C GLY A 27 -5.87 -10.59 15.65
N PRO A 28 -6.95 -11.39 15.55
CA PRO A 28 -7.49 -11.85 14.29
C PRO A 28 -8.19 -10.72 13.52
N ILE A 29 -8.10 -10.76 12.19
CA ILE A 29 -8.77 -9.78 11.32
C ILE A 29 -10.24 -10.19 11.14
N GLU A 30 -11.16 -9.34 11.56
CA GLU A 30 -12.58 -9.54 11.30
C GLU A 30 -12.88 -9.26 9.82
N THR A 31 -13.11 -10.30 9.02
CA THR A 31 -13.50 -10.12 7.60
C THR A 31 -14.69 -10.97 7.24
N THR A 32 -15.59 -10.41 6.42
CA THR A 32 -16.77 -11.12 5.88
C THR A 32 -16.51 -11.71 4.49
N LYS A 33 -15.42 -11.29 3.82
CA LYS A 33 -15.10 -11.64 2.44
C LYS A 33 -13.65 -12.08 2.34
N SER A 34 -13.38 -13.05 1.47
CA SER A 34 -12.04 -13.50 1.13
C SER A 34 -11.96 -13.74 -0.38
N ALA A 35 -10.87 -13.32 -1.00
CA ALA A 35 -10.65 -13.46 -2.44
C ALA A 35 -9.45 -14.36 -2.75
N ALA A 36 -9.51 -15.07 -3.87
CA ALA A 36 -8.40 -15.90 -4.31
C ALA A 36 -7.20 -15.05 -4.75
N ILE A 37 -5.99 -15.47 -4.35
CA ILE A 37 -4.73 -14.78 -4.76
C ILE A 37 -4.46 -14.95 -6.26
N HIS A 38 -4.96 -16.05 -6.83
CA HIS A 38 -4.95 -16.28 -8.27
C HIS A 38 -6.29 -15.85 -8.85
N ALA A 39 -6.26 -14.77 -9.62
CA ALA A 39 -7.38 -14.28 -10.40
C ALA A 39 -6.97 -14.24 -11.88
N GLU A 40 -7.92 -14.51 -12.78
CA GLU A 40 -7.72 -14.30 -14.21
C GLU A 40 -7.60 -12.80 -14.50
N ALA A 41 -6.90 -12.48 -15.59
CA ALA A 41 -6.78 -11.09 -16.02
C ALA A 41 -8.16 -10.56 -16.46
N PRO A 42 -8.44 -9.26 -16.24
CA PRO A 42 -9.67 -8.63 -16.74
C PRO A 42 -9.81 -8.79 -18.25
N GLU A 43 -11.05 -8.87 -18.74
CA GLU A 43 -11.30 -8.95 -20.18
C GLU A 43 -10.93 -7.65 -20.91
N PHE A 44 -10.65 -7.74 -22.22
CA PHE A 44 -10.25 -6.58 -23.02
C PHE A 44 -11.29 -5.45 -23.01
N VAL A 45 -12.56 -5.80 -22.86
CA VAL A 45 -13.69 -4.85 -22.84
C VAL A 45 -13.76 -4.04 -21.54
N GLU A 46 -13.18 -4.57 -20.46
CA GLU A 46 -13.15 -3.94 -19.14
C GLU A 46 -11.88 -3.10 -18.92
N MET A 47 -10.92 -3.15 -19.85
CA MET A 47 -9.70 -2.37 -19.76
C MET A 47 -9.96 -0.89 -20.12
N TYR A 48 -9.78 -0.01 -19.14
CA TYR A 48 -9.84 1.43 -19.33
C TYR A 48 -8.59 1.93 -20.06
N VAL A 49 -8.78 2.69 -21.14
CA VAL A 49 -7.68 3.28 -21.96
C VAL A 49 -7.41 4.75 -21.57
N GLU A 50 -8.15 5.29 -20.60
CA GLU A 50 -7.95 6.68 -20.16
C GLU A 50 -6.64 6.82 -19.36
N GLN A 51 -5.73 7.62 -19.91
CA GLN A 51 -4.47 7.94 -19.27
C GLN A 51 -4.65 9.15 -18.36
N GLU A 52 -5.14 8.91 -17.14
CA GLU A 52 -5.12 9.94 -16.09
C GLU A 52 -3.72 10.06 -15.49
N ILE A 53 -3.22 11.30 -15.34
CA ILE A 53 -1.93 11.54 -14.68
C ILE A 53 -2.14 11.55 -13.16
N LEU A 54 -1.44 10.67 -12.46
CA LEU A 54 -1.29 10.68 -11.03
C LEU A 54 -0.14 11.61 -10.66
N VAL A 55 -0.45 12.67 -9.90
CA VAL A 55 0.54 13.62 -9.38
C VAL A 55 0.87 13.24 -7.93
N PRO A 56 2.00 12.55 -7.67
CA PRO A 56 2.44 12.21 -6.32
C PRO A 56 3.04 13.40 -5.55
N GLY A 57 3.28 14.56 -6.16
CA GLY A 57 3.81 15.74 -5.46
C GLY A 57 5.34 15.72 -5.27
N ILE A 58 6.04 14.82 -5.96
CA ILE A 58 7.50 14.78 -5.98
C ILE A 58 7.98 15.54 -7.21
N LYS A 59 8.44 16.79 -7.03
CA LYS A 59 8.79 17.72 -8.12
C LYS A 59 9.64 17.11 -9.24
N VAL A 60 10.65 16.32 -8.90
CA VAL A 60 11.55 15.70 -9.89
C VAL A 60 10.82 14.64 -10.72
N VAL A 61 9.95 13.85 -10.07
CA VAL A 61 9.14 12.81 -10.73
C VAL A 61 8.04 13.46 -11.57
N ASP A 62 7.31 14.43 -11.01
CA ASP A 62 6.22 15.12 -11.69
C ASP A 62 6.70 15.85 -12.97
N MET A 63 7.95 16.35 -12.97
CA MET A 63 8.52 17.05 -14.11
C MET A 63 9.12 16.11 -15.17
N LEU A 64 9.83 15.05 -14.76
CA LEU A 64 10.61 14.20 -15.67
C LEU A 64 9.87 12.93 -16.10
N ALA A 65 9.07 12.36 -15.21
CA ALA A 65 8.43 11.06 -15.38
C ALA A 65 7.06 11.03 -14.67
N PRO A 66 6.05 11.76 -15.20
CA PRO A 66 4.72 11.78 -14.62
C PRO A 66 4.12 10.36 -14.60
N TYR A 67 3.52 10.00 -13.48
CA TYR A 67 2.90 8.68 -13.32
C TYR A 67 1.50 8.68 -13.93
N ALA A 68 1.18 7.65 -14.71
CA ALA A 68 -0.18 7.44 -15.19
C ALA A 68 -0.91 6.45 -14.27
N LYS A 69 -2.19 6.67 -14.02
CA LYS A 69 -3.02 5.77 -13.22
C LYS A 69 -3.15 4.41 -13.93
N GLY A 70 -3.05 3.32 -13.17
CA GLY A 70 -3.16 1.96 -13.72
C GLY A 70 -1.92 1.42 -14.43
N VAL A 71 -0.80 2.17 -14.44
CA VAL A 71 0.45 1.68 -15.03
C VAL A 71 1.32 0.94 -14.01
N LYS A 72 2.14 0.01 -14.50
CA LYS A 72 3.16 -0.67 -13.71
C LYS A 72 4.44 0.15 -13.75
N ILE A 73 4.89 0.63 -12.59
CA ILE A 73 6.08 1.48 -12.48
C ILE A 73 7.19 0.66 -11.83
N GLY A 74 8.37 0.67 -12.44
CA GLY A 74 9.57 0.04 -11.89
C GLY A 74 10.50 1.08 -11.27
N LEU A 75 10.90 0.88 -10.02
CA LEU A 75 11.92 1.68 -9.35
C LEU A 75 13.26 0.94 -9.35
N PHE A 76 14.19 1.38 -10.19
CA PHE A 76 15.52 0.78 -10.31
C PHE A 76 16.56 1.63 -9.59
N GLY A 77 17.42 1.00 -8.80
CA GLY A 77 18.49 1.69 -8.08
C GLY A 77 19.37 0.74 -7.26
N VAL A 78 20.52 1.23 -6.79
CA VAL A 78 21.46 0.48 -5.94
C VAL A 78 21.14 0.67 -4.45
N ALA A 79 21.82 -0.04 -3.56
CA ALA A 79 21.65 0.19 -2.12
C ALA A 79 22.07 1.62 -1.74
N GLY A 80 21.30 2.28 -0.87
CA GLY A 80 21.62 3.64 -0.36
C GLY A 80 21.11 4.81 -1.22
N VAL A 81 20.48 4.58 -2.37
CA VAL A 81 19.90 5.69 -3.20
C VAL A 81 18.53 6.18 -2.73
N GLY A 82 18.03 5.67 -1.60
CA GLY A 82 16.73 6.08 -1.04
C GLY A 82 15.50 5.45 -1.69
N LYS A 83 15.61 4.23 -2.27
CA LYS A 83 14.45 3.53 -2.86
C LYS A 83 13.28 3.38 -1.88
N THR A 84 13.57 2.94 -0.66
CA THR A 84 12.57 2.78 0.41
C THR A 84 11.94 4.12 0.80
N VAL A 85 12.76 5.17 0.90
CA VAL A 85 12.30 6.54 1.20
C VAL A 85 11.37 7.06 0.11
N LEU A 86 11.69 6.82 -1.16
CA LEU A 86 10.80 7.18 -2.27
C LEU A 86 9.46 6.44 -2.21
N ILE A 87 9.45 5.14 -1.88
CA ILE A 87 8.21 4.36 -1.77
C ILE A 87 7.34 4.91 -0.63
N MET A 88 7.93 5.20 0.53
CA MET A 88 7.20 5.78 1.66
C MET A 88 6.61 7.15 1.31
N GLU A 89 7.38 8.00 0.63
CA GLU A 89 6.93 9.33 0.24
C GLU A 89 5.78 9.27 -0.77
N LEU A 90 5.85 8.32 -1.71
CA LEU A 90 4.74 8.04 -2.64
C LEU A 90 3.48 7.63 -1.89
N ILE A 91 3.58 6.70 -0.95
CA ILE A 91 2.44 6.25 -0.13
C ILE A 91 1.85 7.43 0.66
N ASN A 92 2.71 8.20 1.33
CA ASN A 92 2.32 9.35 2.15
C ASN A 92 1.58 10.41 1.33
N ASN A 93 2.09 10.78 0.16
CA ASN A 93 1.48 11.81 -0.67
C ASN A 93 0.20 11.32 -1.37
N ILE A 94 0.16 10.06 -1.82
CA ILE A 94 -1.05 9.50 -2.43
C ILE A 94 -2.17 9.35 -1.39
N ALA A 95 -1.84 8.88 -0.18
CA ALA A 95 -2.81 8.76 0.92
C ALA A 95 -3.40 10.13 1.31
N LYS A 96 -2.57 11.18 1.33
CA LYS A 96 -3.00 12.54 1.68
C LYS A 96 -3.74 13.27 0.56
N ALA A 97 -3.29 13.16 -0.69
CA ALA A 97 -3.80 13.95 -1.81
C ALA A 97 -4.97 13.30 -2.54
N HIS A 98 -4.96 11.97 -2.69
CA HIS A 98 -5.93 11.23 -3.51
C HIS A 98 -6.90 10.37 -2.70
N GLY A 99 -6.79 10.37 -1.36
CA GLY A 99 -7.72 9.65 -0.47
C GLY A 99 -7.80 8.14 -0.70
N GLY A 100 -6.72 7.55 -1.23
CA GLY A 100 -6.64 6.15 -1.62
C GLY A 100 -5.96 5.26 -0.57
N TYR A 101 -6.18 3.95 -0.67
CA TYR A 101 -5.45 2.96 0.10
C TYR A 101 -4.15 2.59 -0.63
N SER A 102 -3.07 2.43 0.13
CA SER A 102 -1.80 1.92 -0.38
C SER A 102 -1.51 0.57 0.25
N VAL A 103 -1.18 -0.42 -0.57
CA VAL A 103 -0.78 -1.76 -0.11
C VAL A 103 0.68 -1.96 -0.49
N PHE A 104 1.51 -2.26 0.50
CA PHE A 104 2.92 -2.60 0.30
C PHE A 104 3.12 -4.10 0.48
N ALA A 105 3.74 -4.76 -0.51
CA ALA A 105 4.08 -6.18 -0.47
C ALA A 105 5.59 -6.33 -0.59
N GLY A 106 6.27 -6.68 0.52
CA GLY A 106 7.70 -6.94 0.54
C GLY A 106 8.00 -8.39 0.15
N VAL A 107 8.51 -8.63 -1.07
CA VAL A 107 8.86 -9.97 -1.57
C VAL A 107 10.38 -10.12 -1.58
N GLY A 108 10.92 -11.08 -0.82
CA GLY A 108 12.36 -11.33 -0.78
C GLY A 108 13.19 -10.23 -0.08
N GLU A 109 12.51 -9.32 0.63
CA GLU A 109 13.14 -8.29 1.43
C GLU A 109 13.77 -8.88 2.70
N ARG A 110 14.80 -8.21 3.23
CA ARG A 110 15.36 -8.59 4.52
C ARG A 110 14.38 -8.19 5.62
N THR A 111 14.15 -9.08 6.59
CA THR A 111 13.29 -8.79 7.75
C THR A 111 13.70 -7.52 8.50
N ARG A 112 15.01 -7.20 8.55
CA ARG A 112 15.51 -5.93 9.10
C ARG A 112 14.99 -4.72 8.32
N GLU A 113 15.12 -4.75 6.99
CA GLU A 113 14.68 -3.65 6.12
C GLU A 113 13.16 -3.49 6.15
N GLY A 114 12.41 -4.60 6.23
CA GLY A 114 10.95 -4.58 6.42
C GLY A 114 10.52 -4.03 7.79
N ASN A 115 11.24 -4.37 8.87
CA ASN A 115 10.97 -3.84 10.20
C ASN A 115 11.31 -2.34 10.31
N ASP A 116 12.44 -1.92 9.74
CA ASP A 116 12.83 -0.50 9.68
C ASP A 116 11.73 0.30 8.94
N LEU A 117 11.30 -0.19 7.78
CA LEU A 117 10.21 0.40 6.99
C LEU A 117 8.87 0.44 7.75
N TYR A 118 8.52 -0.61 8.50
CA TYR A 118 7.28 -0.63 9.29
C TYR A 118 7.28 0.43 10.39
N ASN A 119 8.41 0.58 11.10
CA ASN A 119 8.55 1.60 12.14
C ASN A 119 8.55 3.02 11.55
N GLU A 120 9.23 3.24 10.42
CA GLU A 120 9.20 4.53 9.71
C GLU A 120 7.79 4.88 9.21
N MET A 121 7.00 3.91 8.77
CA MET A 121 5.60 4.12 8.39
C MET A 121 4.69 4.48 9.57
N ILE A 122 5.01 3.99 10.77
CA ILE A 122 4.32 4.38 12.01
C ILE A 122 4.69 5.82 12.38
N GLU A 123 5.98 6.16 12.36
CA GLU A 123 6.47 7.49 12.73
C GLU A 123 6.00 8.58 11.77
N SER A 124 5.95 8.29 10.47
CA SER A 124 5.43 9.19 9.43
C SER A 124 3.90 9.38 9.50
N GLY A 125 3.21 8.61 10.35
CA GLY A 125 1.76 8.69 10.53
C GLY A 125 0.96 8.09 9.38
N VAL A 126 1.61 7.41 8.45
CA VAL A 126 0.95 6.64 7.38
C VAL A 126 0.16 5.48 7.99
N ILE A 127 0.76 4.78 8.97
CA ILE A 127 0.09 3.77 9.77
C ILE A 127 -0.39 4.42 11.07
N SER A 128 -1.70 4.65 11.17
CA SER A 128 -2.32 5.12 12.40
C SER A 128 -2.44 3.97 13.42
N LEU A 129 -1.52 3.91 14.39
CA LEU A 129 -1.57 2.94 15.49
C LEU A 129 -2.61 3.26 16.57
N ARG A 130 -2.89 4.56 16.76
CA ARG A 130 -3.93 5.02 17.68
C ARG A 130 -5.22 5.13 16.90
N GLN A 131 -6.05 4.10 16.98
CA GLN A 131 -7.51 4.24 17.05
C GLN A 131 -8.16 2.89 17.35
N ASN A 132 -8.45 2.69 18.64
CA ASN A 132 -9.57 1.87 19.11
C ASN A 132 -10.85 2.53 18.60
N ILE A 133 -11.20 2.32 17.33
CA ILE A 133 -12.47 2.80 16.78
C ILE A 133 -13.35 1.59 16.49
N LYS A 134 -14.27 1.36 17.41
CA LYS A 134 -15.60 0.85 17.05
C LYS A 134 -16.17 1.80 16.00
N GLY A 135 -16.24 1.34 14.75
CA GLY A 135 -16.94 2.03 13.66
C GLY A 135 -16.12 3.09 12.92
N SER A 136 -15.56 2.72 11.77
CA SER A 136 -15.33 3.59 10.61
C SER A 136 -14.66 4.96 10.86
N SER A 137 -13.32 5.01 10.81
CA SER A 137 -12.59 6.12 10.17
C SER A 137 -11.09 5.78 10.02
N CYS A 138 -10.73 4.97 9.02
CA CYS A 138 -9.49 5.26 8.28
C CYS A 138 -9.68 6.65 7.69
N ILE A 139 -8.66 7.52 7.84
CA ILE A 139 -8.65 8.95 7.50
C ILE A 139 -9.64 9.28 6.36
N ARG A 140 -10.89 9.60 6.71
CA ARG A 140 -11.77 10.39 5.87
C ARG A 140 -11.32 11.81 6.17
N SER A 141 -10.53 12.40 5.26
CA SER A 141 -10.54 13.86 5.19
C SER A 141 -11.96 14.24 4.82
N ASN A 142 -12.72 14.67 5.83
CA ASN A 142 -13.93 15.43 5.59
C ASN A 142 -13.47 16.75 4.96
N LYS A 143 -13.99 16.98 3.75
CA LYS A 143 -13.86 18.18 2.92
C LYS A 143 -12.65 18.23 1.98
#